data_AF-A0A1H1X7R1-F1
#
_entry.id   AF-A0A1H1X7R1-F1
#
_cell.length_a   1.000
_cell.length_b   1.000
_cell.length_c   1.000
_cell.angle_alpha   90.00
_cell.angle_beta   90.00
_cell.angle_gamma   90.00
#
_symmetry.space_group_name_H-M   'P 1'
#
loop_
_entity.id
_entity.type
_entity.pdbx_description
1 polymer ?
#
loop_
_entity_poly.entity_id
_entity_poly.type
_entity_poly.pdbx_seq_one_letter_code
_entity_poly.pdbx_strand_id
1 'polypeptide(L)'
;MPDLSPPADSSVRASILDTSVIPLGERALQGILDHVMAVGDEAETTCLEVKGPLDMGSKTSTAKIVKFLLGAANRRPHEAARHFRGYAVLVIGAQKDDAPGVPRGTEAHELEDRLRPYLGPQFPAFEFGRIGVGRDNEVLFVIAQPPEDGQSIFPCHKSYQGDDRRDSLEDGAIYVRGTSNTRPARSGEVLALVERARGGGKPPIVLEVELVGCVHRVDRVEEVLEQLLNYREEQFSKEPEQHEKSSFSPASLQLASSAFGTPRPLSREDREKALAAWRSKKAEHIAGSREHFLGAGLLGAGIRVLSRDRFIAKPRLTLTFHGCELFDHLDADDADFEKAAEPVLRRQNPLGPGFDYSTLRPLPRDYPVSWSNRGEDAEIVLTPESLRPNDPWTTDQDDYVIVARDPGAGLVEVSWVLTEDGNDTVATGEITVPTKELIDAADLFKSVFSDEE
;
A
#
# COMPACT_ATOMS: atom_id res chain seq x y z
N MET A 1 86.00 11.81 -11.72
CA MET A 1 84.79 11.00 -11.45
C MET A 1 84.24 11.42 -10.11
N PRO A 2 83.37 12.46 -10.06
CA PRO A 2 82.58 12.76 -8.89
C PRO A 2 81.20 12.12 -8.97
N ASP A 3 80.73 11.77 -7.80
CA ASP A 3 79.50 11.10 -7.41
C ASP A 3 78.24 11.77 -7.97
N LEU A 4 77.37 10.97 -8.60
CA LEU A 4 76.04 11.34 -9.09
C LEU A 4 75.01 10.85 -8.07
N SER A 5 74.71 11.69 -7.08
CA SER A 5 73.47 11.57 -6.29
C SER A 5 72.45 12.56 -6.86
N PRO A 6 71.27 12.12 -7.32
CA PRO A 6 70.18 13.02 -7.68
C PRO A 6 69.57 13.66 -6.42
N PRO A 7 69.03 14.88 -6.50
CA PRO A 7 68.40 15.53 -5.36
C PRO A 7 67.10 14.79 -4.99
N ALA A 8 66.89 14.62 -3.68
CA ALA A 8 65.66 14.08 -3.13
C ALA A 8 64.48 15.01 -3.47
N ASP A 9 63.61 14.53 -4.35
CA ASP A 9 62.34 15.15 -4.68
C ASP A 9 61.33 14.82 -3.57
N SER A 10 61.56 15.35 -2.37
CA SER A 10 60.64 15.22 -1.23
C SER A 10 60.07 16.58 -0.87
N SER A 11 59.21 17.10 -1.75
CA SER A 11 58.44 18.31 -1.46
C SER A 11 57.17 18.36 -2.32
N VAL A 12 56.03 18.42 -1.62
CA VAL A 12 54.69 18.77 -2.12
C VAL A 12 53.91 17.69 -2.89
N ARG A 13 53.49 16.64 -2.19
CA ARG A 13 52.11 16.15 -2.34
C ARG A 13 51.41 16.38 -1.00
N ALA A 14 50.66 17.47 -0.89
CA ALA A 14 49.65 17.59 0.16
C ALA A 14 48.69 16.40 -0.03
N SER A 15 48.73 15.43 0.87
CA SER A 15 47.91 14.24 0.77
C SER A 15 46.45 14.65 0.98
N ILE A 16 45.68 14.62 -0.11
CA ILE A 16 44.23 14.71 -0.07
C ILE A 16 43.72 13.60 0.86
N LEU A 17 42.94 13.97 1.89
CA LEU A 17 42.35 13.01 2.81
C LEU A 17 41.40 12.08 2.05
N ASP A 18 41.61 10.77 2.15
CA ASP A 18 40.68 9.79 1.59
C ASP A 18 39.42 9.72 2.47
N THR A 19 38.36 10.41 2.04
CA THR A 19 37.08 10.38 2.73
C THR A 19 36.17 9.24 2.25
N SER A 20 36.64 8.30 1.44
CA SER A 20 35.82 7.16 0.97
C SER A 20 35.82 5.97 1.95
N VAL A 21 36.77 5.99 2.91
CA VAL A 21 36.95 4.98 3.94
C VAL A 21 35.99 5.18 5.11
N ILE A 22 35.79 4.13 5.89
CA ILE A 22 35.15 4.24 7.21
C ILE A 22 36.23 4.74 8.18
N PRO A 23 36.01 5.82 8.95
CA PRO A 23 37.01 6.43 9.81
C PRO A 23 37.15 5.68 11.15
N LEU A 24 37.19 4.36 11.08
CA LEU A 24 37.35 3.47 12.22
C LEU A 24 38.67 2.71 12.11
N GLY A 25 39.29 2.46 13.27
CA GLY A 25 40.59 1.78 13.36
C GLY A 25 41.78 2.71 13.21
N GLU A 26 42.88 2.32 13.83
CA GLU A 26 44.06 3.16 14.06
C GLU A 26 44.65 3.75 12.77
N ARG A 27 44.70 2.99 11.67
CA ARG A 27 45.23 3.47 10.39
C ARG A 27 44.42 4.63 9.80
N ALA A 28 43.09 4.56 9.88
CA ALA A 28 42.23 5.63 9.38
C ALA A 28 42.37 6.89 10.25
N LEU A 29 42.41 6.70 11.57
CA LEU A 29 42.63 7.80 12.52
C LEU A 29 43.99 8.48 12.32
N GLN A 30 45.04 7.71 12.04
CA GLN A 30 46.36 8.26 11.76
C GLN A 30 46.34 9.09 10.47
N GLY A 31 45.68 8.61 9.41
CA GLY A 31 45.53 9.38 8.17
C GLY A 31 44.75 10.69 8.36
N ILE A 32 43.74 10.70 9.24
CA ILE A 32 43.01 11.91 9.62
C ILE A 32 43.93 12.86 10.40
N LEU A 33 44.70 12.36 11.37
CA LEU A 33 45.64 13.16 12.16
C LEU A 33 46.71 13.80 11.28
N ASP A 34 47.34 13.03 10.40
CA ASP A 34 48.37 13.51 9.47
C ASP A 34 47.82 14.63 8.58
N HIS A 35 46.58 14.48 8.09
CA HIS A 35 45.91 15.52 7.32
C HIS A 35 45.64 16.78 8.14
N VAL A 36 45.11 16.65 9.35
CA VAL A 36 44.88 17.78 10.26
C VAL A 36 46.19 18.51 10.59
N MET A 37 47.28 17.80 10.82
CA MET A 37 48.59 18.42 11.04
C MET A 37 49.10 19.15 9.80
N ALA A 38 48.81 18.65 8.60
CA ALA A 38 49.24 19.28 7.35
C ALA A 38 48.49 20.59 7.04
N VAL A 39 47.17 20.64 7.27
CA VAL A 39 46.33 21.77 6.79
C VAL A 39 45.62 22.55 7.91
N GLY A 40 45.60 22.04 9.14
CA GLY A 40 44.98 22.70 10.29
C GLY A 40 43.47 22.87 10.13
N ASP A 41 42.96 24.07 10.43
CA ASP A 41 41.54 24.43 10.34
C ASP A 41 40.97 24.26 8.92
N GLU A 42 41.80 24.28 7.88
CA GLU A 42 41.36 24.00 6.50
C GLU A 42 40.89 22.55 6.30
N ALA A 43 41.20 21.64 7.25
CA ALA A 43 40.66 20.29 7.28
C ALA A 43 39.18 20.25 7.67
N GLU A 44 38.64 21.31 8.28
CA GLU A 44 37.27 21.30 8.77
C GLU A 44 36.24 21.21 7.64
N THR A 45 35.34 20.24 7.77
CA THR A 45 34.26 19.97 6.81
C THR A 45 32.98 19.57 7.54
N THR A 46 31.92 19.30 6.77
CA THR A 46 30.67 18.77 7.29
C THR A 46 30.81 17.41 7.98
N CYS A 47 31.93 16.69 7.81
CA CYS A 47 32.21 15.41 8.47
C CYS A 47 33.47 15.42 9.35
N LEU A 48 34.26 16.50 9.39
CA LEU A 48 35.48 16.61 10.20
C LEU A 48 35.48 17.92 10.99
N GLU A 49 35.60 17.86 12.30
CA GLU A 49 35.83 19.01 13.18
C GLU A 49 37.19 18.88 13.88
N VAL A 50 37.92 19.99 13.98
CA VAL A 50 39.23 20.03 14.64
C VAL A 50 39.16 20.91 15.87
N LYS A 51 39.75 20.44 16.97
CA LYS A 51 39.96 21.21 18.19
C LYS A 51 41.38 20.97 18.67
N GLY A 52 42.05 22.05 19.06
CA GLY A 52 43.29 21.96 19.84
C GLY A 52 43.06 21.28 21.20
N PRO A 53 44.07 21.33 22.10
CA PRO A 53 43.94 20.75 23.43
C PRO A 53 42.71 21.25 24.19
N LEU A 54 41.92 20.32 24.72
CA LEU A 54 40.76 20.60 25.56
C LEU A 54 40.98 20.05 26.96
N ASP A 55 40.47 20.76 27.97
CA ASP A 55 40.34 20.20 29.32
C ASP A 55 39.14 19.24 29.33
N MET A 56 39.43 17.94 29.27
CA MET A 56 38.42 16.88 29.18
C MET A 56 37.54 16.75 30.43
N GLY A 57 37.94 17.31 31.57
CA GLY A 57 37.14 17.36 32.79
C GLY A 57 36.13 18.52 32.82
N SER A 58 36.28 19.50 31.93
CA SER A 58 35.46 20.72 31.95
C SER A 58 34.07 20.54 31.31
N LYS A 59 33.10 21.31 31.83
CA LYS A 59 31.76 21.40 31.23
C LYS A 59 31.78 22.05 29.84
N THR A 60 32.73 22.94 29.58
CA THR A 60 32.90 23.60 28.28
C THR A 60 33.30 22.60 27.20
N SER A 61 34.29 21.74 27.47
CA SER A 61 34.67 20.67 26.54
C SER A 61 33.54 19.67 26.34
N THR A 62 32.82 19.32 27.41
CA THR A 62 31.62 18.49 27.33
C THR A 62 30.60 19.10 26.38
N ALA A 63 30.29 20.39 26.52
CA ALA A 63 29.33 21.07 25.66
C ALA A 63 29.75 21.11 24.19
N LYS A 64 31.05 21.30 23.91
CA LYS A 64 31.60 21.25 22.54
C LYS A 64 31.40 19.87 21.90
N ILE A 65 31.69 18.81 22.63
CA ILE A 65 31.53 17.42 22.15
C ILE A 65 30.05 17.10 21.91
N VAL A 66 29.16 17.45 22.86
CA VAL A 66 27.71 17.31 22.70
C VAL A 66 27.23 18.02 21.44
N LYS A 67 27.64 19.28 21.26
CA LYS A 67 27.22 20.10 20.13
C LYS A 67 27.62 19.45 18.82
N PHE A 68 28.88 19.02 18.70
CA PHE A 68 29.36 18.27 17.55
C PHE A 68 28.51 17.02 17.27
N LEU A 69 28.28 16.17 18.28
CA LEU A 69 27.52 14.93 18.14
C LEU A 69 26.08 15.19 17.68
N LEU A 70 25.37 16.14 18.28
CA LEU A 70 24.02 16.54 17.86
C LEU A 70 24.02 17.07 16.42
N GLY A 71 24.99 17.92 16.07
CA GLY A 71 25.16 18.45 14.73
C GLY A 71 25.42 17.36 13.68
N ALA A 72 26.22 16.36 14.03
CA ALA A 72 26.58 15.25 13.16
C ALA A 72 25.42 14.26 12.96
N ALA A 73 24.67 13.95 14.01
CA ALA A 73 23.53 13.02 14.00
C ALA A 73 22.29 13.58 13.27
N ASN A 74 22.15 14.91 13.21
CA ASN A 74 21.08 15.61 12.48
C ASN A 74 21.47 15.98 11.04
N ARG A 75 22.45 15.31 10.41
CA ARG A 75 22.73 15.48 8.98
C ARG A 75 21.75 14.67 8.13
N ARG A 76 21.64 15.03 6.85
CA ARG A 76 20.88 14.23 5.87
C ARG A 76 21.64 12.96 5.50
N PRO A 77 21.00 11.77 5.47
CA PRO A 77 21.68 10.51 5.13
C PRO A 77 22.43 10.57 3.79
N HIS A 78 21.78 11.05 2.73
CA HIS A 78 22.38 11.15 1.40
C HIS A 78 23.52 12.18 1.29
N GLU A 79 23.51 13.25 2.09
CA GLU A 79 24.60 14.24 2.13
C GLU A 79 25.77 13.71 2.97
N ALA A 80 25.46 13.13 4.13
CA ALA A 80 26.44 12.56 5.03
C ALA A 80 27.22 11.41 4.34
N ALA A 81 26.53 10.53 3.62
CA ALA A 81 27.11 9.36 2.98
C ALA A 81 28.22 9.68 1.95
N ARG A 82 28.31 10.94 1.47
CA ARG A 82 29.34 11.39 0.52
C ARG A 82 30.75 11.32 1.08
N HIS A 83 30.90 11.45 2.39
CA HIS A 83 32.18 11.43 3.08
C HIS A 83 32.11 10.51 4.29
N PHE A 84 33.19 9.77 4.52
CA PHE A 84 33.33 8.80 5.58
C PHE A 84 32.17 7.81 5.70
N ARG A 85 31.50 7.48 4.59
CA ARG A 85 30.28 6.64 4.57
C ARG A 85 29.18 7.14 5.52
N GLY A 86 29.15 8.44 5.80
CA GLY A 86 28.18 9.05 6.70
C GLY A 86 28.69 9.29 8.11
N TYR A 87 29.81 8.69 8.52
CA TYR A 87 30.42 9.00 9.82
C TYR A 87 30.90 10.47 9.88
N ALA A 88 31.04 11.01 11.08
CA ALA A 88 31.71 12.28 11.30
C ALA A 88 32.70 12.17 12.46
N VAL A 89 33.80 12.89 12.38
CA VAL A 89 34.92 12.80 13.32
C VAL A 89 35.20 14.17 13.93
N LEU A 90 35.29 14.22 15.26
CA LEU A 90 35.85 15.33 16.01
C LEU A 90 37.22 14.91 16.52
N VAL A 91 38.26 15.64 16.09
CA VAL A 91 39.65 15.45 16.52
C VAL A 91 39.97 16.45 17.60
N ILE A 92 40.50 15.98 18.74
CA ILE A 92 40.83 16.80 19.92
C ILE A 92 42.31 16.66 20.25
N GLY A 93 43.00 17.80 20.37
CA GLY A 93 44.43 17.86 20.68
C GLY A 93 45.34 17.95 19.46
N ALA A 94 44.82 18.30 18.29
CA ALA A 94 45.59 18.49 17.05
C ALA A 94 45.37 19.88 16.45
N GLN A 95 46.39 20.40 15.78
CA GLN A 95 46.38 21.67 15.06
C GLN A 95 47.37 21.63 13.89
N LYS A 96 47.46 22.70 13.11
CA LYS A 96 48.46 22.79 12.05
C LYS A 96 49.88 22.64 12.61
N ASP A 97 50.70 21.87 11.93
CA ASP A 97 52.12 21.59 12.21
C ASP A 97 52.41 20.87 13.54
N ASP A 98 51.42 20.64 14.41
CA ASP A 98 51.62 20.10 15.75
C ASP A 98 50.42 19.31 16.28
N ALA A 99 50.69 18.30 17.10
CA ALA A 99 49.70 17.47 17.78
C ALA A 99 50.02 17.43 19.29
N PRO A 100 49.78 18.53 20.03
CA PRO A 100 50.09 18.62 21.45
C PRO A 100 49.33 17.56 22.29
N GLY A 101 48.20 17.07 21.80
CA GLY A 101 47.35 16.10 22.47
C GLY A 101 46.66 16.67 23.71
N VAL A 102 45.99 15.79 24.44
CA VAL A 102 45.48 16.02 25.79
C VAL A 102 46.14 15.02 26.76
N PRO A 103 46.20 15.30 28.07
CA PRO A 103 46.70 14.35 29.05
C PRO A 103 45.95 13.02 28.97
N ARG A 104 46.70 11.91 29.06
CA ARG A 104 46.12 10.56 29.09
C ARG A 104 45.20 10.37 30.30
N GLY A 105 44.24 9.47 30.13
CA GLY A 105 43.34 9.02 31.20
C GLY A 105 41.88 9.43 31.01
N THR A 106 41.50 9.92 29.82
CA THR A 106 40.08 10.07 29.50
C THR A 106 39.49 8.71 29.16
N GLU A 107 38.59 8.23 30.01
CA GLU A 107 37.88 6.96 29.80
C GLU A 107 36.59 7.18 29.00
N ALA A 108 36.29 6.24 28.08
CA ALA A 108 35.14 6.35 27.18
C ALA A 108 33.81 6.39 27.95
N HIS A 109 33.64 5.51 28.93
CA HIS A 109 32.42 5.42 29.74
C HIS A 109 32.19 6.67 30.60
N GLU A 110 33.25 7.28 31.15
CA GLU A 110 33.13 8.55 31.89
C GLU A 110 32.72 9.69 30.98
N LEU A 111 33.25 9.73 29.75
CA LEU A 111 32.83 10.70 28.75
C LEU A 111 31.35 10.51 28.39
N GLU A 112 30.93 9.29 28.07
CA GLU A 112 29.53 8.96 27.79
C GLU A 112 28.58 9.40 28.92
N ASP A 113 28.92 9.10 30.17
CA ASP A 113 28.11 9.48 31.33
C ASP A 113 27.98 11.01 31.48
N ARG A 114 29.02 11.78 31.12
CA ARG A 114 28.97 13.25 31.09
C ARG A 114 28.10 13.79 29.95
N LEU A 115 28.09 13.13 28.80
CA LEU A 115 27.35 13.55 27.61
C LEU A 115 25.85 13.17 27.67
N ARG A 116 25.51 12.02 28.27
CA ARG A 116 24.16 11.45 28.33
C ARG A 116 23.05 12.44 28.74
N PRO A 117 23.23 13.32 29.76
CA PRO A 117 22.20 14.29 30.14
C PRO A 117 21.83 15.28 29.05
N TYR A 118 22.72 15.52 28.07
CA TYR A 118 22.48 16.44 26.97
C TYR A 118 21.98 15.74 25.71
N LEU A 119 22.43 14.52 25.46
CA LEU A 119 22.09 13.76 24.25
C LEU A 119 20.73 13.05 24.34
N GLY A 120 20.30 12.68 25.56
CA GLY A 120 19.07 11.94 25.77
C GLY A 120 19.21 10.43 25.55
N PRO A 121 18.21 9.63 25.97
CA PRO A 121 18.30 8.17 25.99
C PRO A 121 18.21 7.49 24.61
N GLN A 122 17.73 8.21 23.59
CA GLN A 122 17.54 7.68 22.23
C GLN A 122 18.71 8.04 21.30
N PHE A 123 19.72 8.76 21.79
CA PHE A 123 20.84 9.18 20.96
C PHE A 123 21.67 7.96 20.52
N PRO A 124 22.11 7.90 19.24
CA PRO A 124 22.93 6.78 18.75
C PRO A 124 24.26 6.68 19.53
N ALA A 125 24.80 5.47 19.63
CA ALA A 125 26.17 5.29 20.14
C ALA A 125 27.19 6.09 19.29
N PHE A 126 28.35 6.37 19.85
CA PHE A 126 29.48 6.96 19.12
C PHE A 126 30.75 6.17 19.44
N GLU A 127 31.73 6.19 18.54
CA GLU A 127 33.01 5.53 18.76
C GLU A 127 34.02 6.51 19.36
N PHE A 128 34.90 6.00 20.23
CA PHE A 128 35.93 6.78 20.89
C PHE A 128 37.33 6.22 20.58
N GLY A 129 38.05 6.91 19.69
CA GLY A 129 39.40 6.55 19.26
C GLY A 129 40.47 7.38 19.96
N ARG A 130 41.71 6.86 19.97
CA ARG A 130 42.88 7.55 20.53
C ARG A 130 44.15 7.23 19.75
N ILE A 131 45.06 8.19 19.64
CA ILE A 131 46.42 8.01 19.15
C ILE A 131 47.39 8.64 20.16
N GLY A 132 48.38 7.87 20.61
CA GLY A 132 49.39 8.38 21.55
C GLY A 132 50.30 9.40 20.87
N VAL A 133 50.47 10.58 21.49
CA VAL A 133 51.42 11.60 21.05
C VAL A 133 52.39 11.91 22.19
N GLY A 134 53.66 11.56 22.00
CA GLY A 134 54.64 11.59 23.09
C GLY A 134 54.38 10.56 24.20
N ARG A 135 54.92 10.81 25.40
CA ARG A 135 54.84 9.86 26.53
C ARG A 135 53.51 9.92 27.27
N ASP A 136 53.01 11.12 27.54
CA ASP A 136 51.92 11.35 28.50
C ASP A 136 50.65 11.91 27.86
N ASN A 137 50.66 12.18 26.55
CA ASN A 137 49.53 12.76 25.84
C ASN A 137 48.95 11.80 24.79
N GLU A 138 47.70 12.07 24.41
CA GLU A 138 46.96 11.38 23.36
C GLU A 138 46.10 12.38 22.57
N VAL A 139 45.95 12.16 21.27
CA VAL A 139 44.92 12.81 20.45
C VAL A 139 43.67 11.93 20.51
N LEU A 140 42.52 12.55 20.79
CA LEU A 140 41.25 11.85 20.92
C LEU A 140 40.37 12.05 19.68
N PHE A 141 39.59 11.03 19.36
CA PHE A 141 38.65 11.02 18.25
C PHE A 141 37.27 10.66 18.77
N VAL A 142 36.31 11.58 18.63
CA VAL A 142 34.89 11.30 18.88
C VAL A 142 34.21 11.11 17.52
N ILE A 143 33.66 9.93 17.28
CA ILE A 143 33.21 9.52 15.95
C ILE A 143 31.71 9.23 15.99
N ALA A 144 30.93 10.13 15.40
CA ALA A 144 29.49 9.98 15.27
C ALA A 144 29.13 8.95 14.18
N GLN A 145 28.12 8.13 14.47
CA GLN A 145 27.52 7.17 13.54
C GLN A 145 26.81 7.88 12.36
N PRO A 146 26.67 7.21 11.21
CA PRO A 146 25.93 7.76 10.07
C PRO A 146 24.44 7.98 10.41
N PRO A 147 23.84 9.10 10.00
CA PRO A 147 22.39 9.29 10.12
C PRO A 147 21.65 8.40 9.11
N GLU A 148 20.52 7.87 9.52
CA GLU A 148 19.66 7.01 8.69
C GLU A 148 18.31 7.69 8.40
N ASP A 149 17.63 7.25 7.34
CA ASP A 149 16.25 7.61 7.09
C ASP A 149 15.33 6.91 8.11
N GLY A 150 14.26 7.59 8.53
CA GLY A 150 13.36 7.13 9.61
C GLY A 150 13.84 7.43 11.02
N GLN A 151 15.11 7.83 11.21
CA GLN A 151 15.58 8.24 12.53
C GLN A 151 14.93 9.54 12.98
N SER A 152 14.57 9.58 14.27
CA SER A 152 14.02 10.76 14.93
C SER A 152 15.00 11.95 14.90
N ILE A 153 14.48 13.14 15.15
CA ILE A 153 15.30 14.34 15.32
C ILE A 153 15.95 14.28 16.71
N PHE A 154 17.24 14.63 16.81
CA PHE A 154 17.98 14.63 18.07
C PHE A 154 18.12 16.06 18.62
N PRO A 155 17.22 16.52 19.51
CA PRO A 155 17.39 17.80 20.22
C PRO A 155 18.41 17.66 21.35
N CYS A 156 18.91 18.80 21.83
CA CYS A 156 19.62 18.85 23.11
C CYS A 156 18.61 18.74 24.26
N HIS A 157 18.93 17.96 25.29
CA HIS A 157 18.04 17.67 26.44
C HIS A 157 18.39 18.45 27.71
N LYS A 158 19.42 19.30 27.65
CA LYS A 158 19.90 20.06 28.81
C LYS A 158 20.59 21.34 28.38
N SER A 159 20.28 22.43 29.08
CA SER A 159 20.95 23.71 28.85
C SER A 159 22.35 23.75 29.47
N TYR A 160 23.27 24.45 28.82
CA TYR A 160 24.57 24.84 29.35
C TYR A 160 24.88 26.27 28.90
N GLN A 161 25.25 27.12 29.85
CA GLN A 161 25.66 28.49 29.60
C GLN A 161 27.19 28.56 29.67
N GLY A 162 27.85 28.73 28.53
CA GLY A 162 29.29 29.00 28.45
C GLY A 162 29.60 30.49 28.52
N ASP A 163 30.87 30.83 28.73
CA ASP A 163 31.36 32.23 28.68
C ASP A 163 31.25 32.81 27.26
N ASP A 164 31.50 31.99 26.23
CA ASP A 164 31.16 32.29 24.85
C ASP A 164 29.77 31.72 24.53
N ARG A 165 28.87 32.56 24.03
CA ARG A 165 27.53 32.16 23.59
C ARG A 165 27.57 31.06 22.52
N ARG A 166 28.65 30.97 21.74
CA ARG A 166 28.86 29.92 20.74
C ARG A 166 29.07 28.54 21.36
N ASP A 167 29.52 28.47 22.61
CA ASP A 167 29.72 27.23 23.36
C ASP A 167 28.50 26.83 24.21
N SER A 168 27.43 27.65 24.20
CA SER A 168 26.19 27.35 24.90
C SER A 168 25.33 26.30 24.19
N LEU A 169 24.57 25.58 25.02
CA LEU A 169 23.55 24.61 24.65
C LEU A 169 22.20 25.02 25.25
N GLU A 170 21.13 24.84 24.50
CA GLU A 170 19.77 25.14 24.91
C GLU A 170 18.92 23.87 24.87
N ASP A 171 18.19 23.58 25.95
CA ASP A 171 17.23 22.47 25.99
C ASP A 171 16.15 22.63 24.90
N GLY A 172 15.87 21.56 24.17
CA GLY A 172 15.01 21.51 23.01
C GLY A 172 15.64 22.01 21.69
N ALA A 173 16.82 22.62 21.72
CA ALA A 173 17.45 23.12 20.50
C ALA A 173 17.96 21.98 19.62
N ILE A 174 17.66 22.07 18.32
CA ILE A 174 18.19 21.15 17.30
C ILE A 174 19.45 21.78 16.72
N TYR A 175 20.57 21.08 16.79
CA TYR A 175 21.83 21.52 16.20
C TYR A 175 22.09 20.78 14.89
N VAL A 176 22.57 21.52 13.90
CA VAL A 176 23.00 20.99 12.59
C VAL A 176 24.41 21.45 12.30
N ARG A 177 25.17 20.58 11.64
CA ARG A 177 26.53 20.87 11.19
C ARG A 177 26.52 21.49 9.79
N GLY A 178 26.96 22.74 9.68
CA GLY A 178 27.32 23.37 8.41
C GLY A 178 28.73 22.98 7.97
N THR A 179 29.31 23.71 7.01
CA THR A 179 30.64 23.38 6.46
C THR A 179 31.76 23.45 7.49
N SER A 180 31.77 24.44 8.38
CA SER A 180 32.84 24.65 9.37
C SER A 180 32.31 25.00 10.77
N ASN A 181 31.00 24.90 11.00
CA ASN A 181 30.44 25.17 12.32
C ASN A 181 29.17 24.38 12.61
N THR A 182 28.91 24.18 13.90
CA THR A 182 27.66 23.59 14.38
C THR A 182 26.79 24.66 15.04
N ARG A 183 25.55 24.80 14.58
CA ARG A 183 24.64 25.87 14.99
C ARG A 183 23.19 25.38 15.12
N PRO A 184 22.30 26.14 15.77
CA PRO A 184 20.88 25.84 15.73
C PRO A 184 20.35 25.72 14.30
N ALA A 185 19.46 24.75 14.11
CA ALA A 185 18.78 24.49 12.85
C ALA A 185 17.84 25.64 12.50
N ARG A 186 17.80 25.99 11.21
CA ARG A 186 16.82 26.92 10.63
C ARG A 186 15.55 26.15 10.27
N SER A 187 14.46 26.88 10.06
CA SER A 187 13.15 26.30 9.72
C SER A 187 13.20 25.27 8.59
N GLY A 188 13.89 25.58 7.49
CA GLY A 188 14.06 24.64 6.36
C GLY A 188 14.80 23.35 6.73
N GLU A 189 15.79 23.44 7.62
CA GLU A 189 16.57 22.28 8.12
C GLU A 189 15.74 21.44 9.11
N VAL A 190 14.89 22.08 9.92
CA VAL A 190 13.94 21.40 10.81
C VAL A 190 12.88 20.64 10.02
N LEU A 191 12.23 21.29 9.05
CA LEU A 191 11.26 20.63 8.16
C LEU A 191 11.91 19.46 7.41
N ALA A 192 13.14 19.67 6.97
CA ALA A 192 13.94 18.63 6.38
C ALA A 192 14.07 17.40 7.32
N LEU A 193 14.48 17.62 8.56
CA LEU A 193 14.64 16.54 9.55
C LEU A 193 13.32 15.84 9.89
N VAL A 194 12.19 16.56 9.86
CA VAL A 194 10.85 15.94 9.98
C VAL A 194 10.59 14.97 8.84
N GLU A 195 10.90 15.36 7.60
CA GLU A 195 10.77 14.45 6.45
C GLU A 195 11.70 13.24 6.54
N ARG A 196 12.93 13.42 7.07
CA ARG A 196 13.82 12.28 7.35
C ARG A 196 13.17 11.31 8.33
N ALA A 197 12.64 11.81 9.44
CA ALA A 197 12.01 10.99 10.47
C ALA A 197 10.77 10.24 9.94
N ARG A 198 10.08 10.81 8.94
CA ARG A 198 8.99 10.14 8.21
C ARG A 198 9.48 9.13 7.16
N GLY A 199 10.67 9.35 6.60
CA GLY A 199 11.23 8.63 5.44
C GLY A 199 11.76 7.22 5.71
N GLY A 200 11.63 6.68 6.92
CA GLY A 200 11.83 5.25 7.16
C GLY A 200 10.71 4.51 6.44
N GLY A 201 10.97 4.05 5.21
CA GLY A 201 9.98 3.40 4.37
C GLY A 201 9.18 2.36 5.15
N LYS A 202 7.85 2.39 5.00
CA LYS A 202 6.97 1.43 5.69
C LYS A 202 7.42 0.00 5.34
N PRO A 203 7.48 -0.93 6.30
CA PRO A 203 7.90 -2.31 6.07
C PRO A 203 7.07 -2.93 4.94
N PRO A 204 7.58 -3.82 4.08
CA PRO A 204 6.84 -4.32 2.91
C PRO A 204 5.45 -4.88 3.27
N ILE A 205 4.48 -4.75 2.35
CA ILE A 205 3.15 -5.33 2.56
C ILE A 205 3.21 -6.83 2.32
N VAL A 206 2.83 -7.62 3.33
CA VAL A 206 2.59 -9.06 3.19
C VAL A 206 1.10 -9.29 3.39
N LEU A 207 0.43 -9.66 2.31
CA LEU A 207 -1.03 -9.82 2.26
C LEU A 207 -1.37 -11.27 1.94
N GLU A 208 -2.27 -11.86 2.71
CA GLU A 208 -2.93 -13.12 2.38
C GLU A 208 -4.35 -12.82 1.90
N VAL A 209 -4.69 -13.34 0.73
CA VAL A 209 -5.99 -13.14 0.07
C VAL A 209 -6.58 -14.51 -0.18
N GLU A 210 -7.84 -14.70 0.18
CA GLU A 210 -8.54 -15.97 0.08
C GLU A 210 -9.99 -15.76 -0.37
N LEU A 211 -10.46 -16.67 -1.23
CA LEU A 211 -11.87 -16.72 -1.61
C LEU A 211 -12.67 -17.46 -0.53
N VAL A 212 -13.73 -16.82 -0.03
CA VAL A 212 -14.74 -17.42 0.84
C VAL A 212 -15.94 -17.79 -0.02
N GLY A 213 -16.10 -19.08 -0.32
CA GLY A 213 -17.10 -19.57 -1.29
C GLY A 213 -16.42 -20.37 -2.40
N CYS A 214 -16.91 -20.26 -3.63
CA CYS A 214 -16.34 -20.98 -4.77
C CYS A 214 -16.56 -20.26 -6.09
N VAL A 215 -15.71 -20.56 -7.07
CA VAL A 215 -15.97 -20.25 -8.47
C VAL A 215 -16.79 -21.38 -9.08
N HIS A 216 -17.95 -21.06 -9.66
CA HIS A 216 -18.85 -22.05 -10.24
C HIS A 216 -18.49 -22.35 -11.69
N ARG A 217 -18.86 -23.55 -12.13
CA ARG A 217 -18.79 -23.98 -13.54
C ARG A 217 -20.16 -24.47 -13.95
N VAL A 218 -20.72 -23.86 -14.97
CA VAL A 218 -22.05 -24.21 -15.46
C VAL A 218 -21.95 -24.48 -16.95
N ASP A 219 -22.32 -25.70 -17.35
CA ASP A 219 -22.35 -26.10 -18.75
C ASP A 219 -23.71 -25.78 -19.38
N ARG A 220 -23.74 -25.64 -20.71
CA ARG A 220 -24.98 -25.55 -21.52
C ARG A 220 -25.94 -24.41 -21.15
N VAL A 221 -25.47 -23.35 -20.49
CA VAL A 221 -26.30 -22.21 -20.09
C VAL A 221 -27.04 -21.60 -21.30
N GLU A 222 -26.30 -21.26 -22.35
CA GLU A 222 -26.87 -20.65 -23.55
C GLU A 222 -27.89 -21.57 -24.23
N GLU A 223 -27.58 -22.86 -24.36
CA GLU A 223 -28.46 -23.86 -24.97
C GLU A 223 -29.80 -23.96 -24.23
N VAL A 224 -29.77 -24.01 -22.90
CA VAL A 224 -30.97 -24.11 -22.05
C VAL A 224 -31.82 -22.85 -22.16
N LEU A 225 -31.20 -21.66 -22.12
CA LEU A 225 -31.91 -20.39 -22.25
C LEU A 225 -32.52 -20.22 -23.65
N GLU A 226 -31.81 -20.62 -24.70
CA GLU A 226 -32.36 -20.61 -26.07
C GLU A 226 -33.56 -21.55 -26.21
N GLN A 227 -33.49 -22.76 -25.65
CA GLN A 227 -34.59 -23.72 -25.65
C GLN A 227 -35.81 -23.16 -24.91
N LEU A 228 -35.60 -22.48 -23.78
CA LEU A 228 -36.65 -21.87 -22.97
C LEU A 228 -37.35 -20.73 -23.71
N LEU A 229 -36.59 -19.85 -24.37
CA LEU A 229 -37.15 -18.76 -25.18
C LEU A 229 -37.89 -19.31 -26.40
N ASN A 230 -37.35 -20.33 -27.08
CA ASN A 230 -38.05 -20.99 -28.20
C ASN A 230 -39.36 -21.62 -27.72
N TYR A 231 -39.37 -22.24 -26.55
CA TYR A 231 -40.60 -22.78 -25.94
C TYR A 231 -41.62 -21.66 -25.66
N ARG A 232 -41.21 -20.52 -25.10
CA ARG A 232 -42.08 -19.35 -24.88
C ARG A 232 -42.67 -18.83 -26.19
N GLU A 233 -41.86 -18.75 -27.24
CA GLU A 233 -42.28 -18.33 -28.58
C GLU A 233 -43.35 -19.26 -29.16
N GLU A 234 -43.15 -20.57 -29.03
CA GLU A 234 -44.12 -21.58 -29.46
C GLU A 234 -45.43 -21.50 -28.67
N GLN A 235 -45.38 -21.35 -27.35
CA GLN A 235 -46.57 -21.25 -26.50
C GLN A 235 -47.39 -20.01 -26.87
N PHE A 236 -46.73 -18.86 -27.04
CA PHE A 236 -47.39 -17.63 -27.47
C PHE A 236 -48.03 -17.75 -28.85
N SER A 237 -47.44 -18.56 -29.74
CA SER A 237 -47.98 -18.81 -31.08
C SER A 237 -49.19 -19.76 -31.08
N LYS A 238 -49.31 -20.65 -30.08
CA LYS A 238 -50.41 -21.63 -29.92
C LYS A 238 -51.63 -21.07 -29.18
N GLU A 239 -51.45 -20.05 -28.35
CA GLU A 239 -52.53 -19.38 -27.58
C GLU A 239 -53.71 -18.74 -28.38
N PRO A 240 -53.68 -18.41 -29.69
CA PRO A 240 -54.80 -17.72 -30.34
C PRO A 240 -56.02 -18.60 -30.69
N GLU A 241 -55.94 -19.94 -30.66
CA GLU A 241 -57.03 -20.79 -31.20
C GLU A 241 -58.06 -21.28 -30.15
N GLN A 242 -57.80 -21.15 -28.85
CA GLN A 242 -58.71 -21.68 -27.81
C GLN A 242 -59.82 -20.70 -27.40
N HIS A 243 -59.63 -19.39 -27.57
CA HIS A 243 -60.64 -18.39 -27.15
C HIS A 243 -61.81 -18.23 -28.13
N GLU A 244 -61.75 -18.78 -29.35
CA GLU A 244 -62.88 -18.73 -30.29
C GLU A 244 -63.95 -19.82 -30.03
N LYS A 245 -63.71 -20.81 -29.15
CA LYS A 245 -64.63 -21.97 -28.98
C LYS A 245 -65.45 -22.02 -27.69
N SER A 246 -65.40 -21.02 -26.80
CA SER A 246 -66.33 -20.94 -25.65
C SER A 246 -67.34 -19.79 -25.80
N SER A 247 -68.14 -19.84 -26.86
CA SER A 247 -69.41 -19.12 -26.87
C SER A 247 -70.35 -19.84 -25.91
N PHE A 248 -70.41 -19.41 -24.64
CA PHE A 248 -71.58 -19.40 -23.76
C PHE A 248 -71.12 -19.02 -22.35
N SER A 249 -71.27 -17.75 -21.96
CA SER A 249 -71.28 -17.35 -20.55
C SER A 249 -72.31 -16.22 -20.34
N PRO A 250 -73.05 -16.19 -19.23
CA PRO A 250 -74.27 -15.38 -19.10
C PRO A 250 -73.98 -13.88 -18.91
N ALA A 251 -74.97 -13.05 -19.22
CA ALA A 251 -74.92 -11.58 -19.25
C ALA A 251 -74.54 -10.88 -17.92
N SER A 252 -74.41 -11.61 -16.80
CA SER A 252 -74.06 -11.04 -15.49
C SER A 252 -72.55 -10.80 -15.28
N LEU A 253 -71.68 -11.34 -16.13
CA LEU A 253 -70.22 -11.12 -16.05
C LEU A 253 -69.72 -9.91 -16.87
N GLN A 254 -70.55 -9.31 -17.72
CA GLN A 254 -70.14 -8.19 -18.59
C GLN A 254 -70.03 -6.84 -17.86
N LEU A 255 -70.66 -6.68 -16.69
CA LEU A 255 -70.65 -5.41 -15.95
C LEU A 255 -69.47 -5.27 -14.98
N ALA A 256 -68.81 -6.38 -14.59
CA ALA A 256 -67.63 -6.34 -13.73
C ALA A 256 -66.32 -6.08 -14.51
N SER A 257 -66.30 -6.37 -15.81
CA SER A 257 -65.15 -6.20 -16.72
C SER A 257 -64.82 -4.75 -17.08
N SER A 258 -65.65 -3.78 -16.67
CA SER A 258 -65.47 -2.36 -17.01
C SER A 258 -64.70 -1.55 -15.96
N ALA A 259 -64.55 -2.08 -14.73
CA ALA A 259 -63.86 -1.39 -13.62
C ALA A 259 -62.44 -1.93 -13.37
N PHE A 260 -62.18 -3.18 -13.75
CA PHE A 260 -60.85 -3.78 -13.83
C PHE A 260 -60.71 -4.30 -15.25
N GLY A 261 -59.98 -3.55 -16.09
CA GLY A 261 -59.86 -3.85 -17.50
C GLY A 261 -59.27 -5.24 -17.71
N THR A 262 -60.12 -6.21 -18.06
CA THR A 262 -59.67 -7.43 -18.72
C THR A 262 -58.94 -7.00 -19.99
N PRO A 263 -57.66 -7.39 -20.21
CA PRO A 263 -56.93 -7.06 -21.42
C PRO A 263 -57.77 -7.48 -22.62
N ARG A 264 -58.09 -6.52 -23.49
CA ARG A 264 -58.78 -6.83 -24.75
C ARG A 264 -57.89 -7.85 -25.48
N PRO A 265 -58.43 -8.99 -25.96
CA PRO A 265 -57.62 -9.95 -26.69
C PRO A 265 -56.97 -9.22 -27.87
N LEU A 266 -55.63 -9.28 -27.93
CA LEU A 266 -54.84 -8.60 -28.95
C LEU A 266 -55.28 -9.07 -30.33
N SER A 267 -55.38 -8.13 -31.28
CA SER A 267 -55.65 -8.49 -32.66
C SER A 267 -54.51 -9.36 -33.20
N ARG A 268 -54.78 -10.15 -34.25
CA ARG A 268 -53.75 -10.98 -34.89
C ARG A 268 -52.54 -10.15 -35.34
N GLU A 269 -52.80 -8.97 -35.90
CA GLU A 269 -51.77 -8.02 -36.34
C GLU A 269 -50.93 -7.50 -35.16
N ASP A 270 -51.56 -7.19 -34.03
CA ASP A 270 -50.85 -6.75 -32.82
C ASP A 270 -50.00 -7.87 -32.20
N ARG A 271 -50.48 -9.13 -32.23
CA ARG A 271 -49.71 -10.30 -31.77
C ARG A 271 -48.49 -10.56 -32.67
N GLU A 272 -48.67 -10.49 -33.98
CA GLU A 272 -47.58 -10.65 -34.96
C GLU A 272 -46.51 -9.54 -34.77
N LYS A 273 -46.95 -8.30 -34.52
CA LYS A 273 -46.04 -7.17 -34.24
C LYS A 273 -45.30 -7.33 -32.91
N ALA A 274 -45.97 -7.76 -31.85
CA ALA A 274 -45.35 -8.01 -30.54
C ALA A 274 -44.29 -9.12 -30.63
N LEU A 275 -44.61 -10.22 -31.32
CA LEU A 275 -43.68 -11.33 -31.53
C LEU A 275 -42.46 -10.91 -32.35
N ALA A 276 -42.65 -10.13 -33.41
CA ALA A 276 -41.55 -9.60 -34.21
C ALA A 276 -40.64 -8.67 -33.40
N ALA A 277 -41.22 -7.80 -32.57
CA ALA A 277 -40.47 -6.93 -31.68
C ALA A 277 -39.67 -7.73 -30.65
N TRP A 278 -40.29 -8.74 -30.02
CA TRP A 278 -39.61 -9.62 -29.06
C TRP A 278 -38.46 -10.42 -29.70
N ARG A 279 -38.68 -11.02 -30.88
CA ARG A 279 -37.61 -11.73 -31.63
C ARG A 279 -36.43 -10.83 -31.97
N SER A 280 -36.68 -9.56 -32.29
CA SER A 280 -35.61 -8.60 -32.61
C SER A 280 -34.68 -8.32 -31.42
N LYS A 281 -35.11 -8.65 -30.19
CA LYS A 281 -34.36 -8.46 -28.94
C LYS A 281 -33.92 -9.78 -28.30
N LYS A 282 -33.94 -10.88 -29.03
CA LYS A 282 -33.60 -12.22 -28.50
C LYS A 282 -32.27 -12.25 -27.75
N ALA A 283 -31.22 -11.62 -28.29
CA ALA A 283 -29.90 -11.56 -27.64
C ALA A 283 -29.93 -10.79 -26.29
N GLU A 284 -30.68 -9.69 -26.21
CA GLU A 284 -30.87 -8.94 -24.96
C GLU A 284 -31.63 -9.78 -23.93
N HIS A 285 -32.64 -10.53 -24.38
CA HIS A 285 -33.42 -11.42 -23.53
C HIS A 285 -32.57 -12.56 -22.97
N ILE A 286 -31.70 -13.18 -23.79
CA ILE A 286 -30.79 -14.22 -23.32
C ILE A 286 -29.81 -13.65 -22.29
N ALA A 287 -29.21 -12.49 -22.57
CA ALA A 287 -28.27 -11.86 -21.64
C ALA A 287 -28.91 -11.55 -20.27
N GLY A 288 -30.09 -10.95 -20.25
CA GLY A 288 -30.81 -10.68 -18.99
C GLY A 288 -31.29 -11.95 -18.30
N SER A 289 -31.76 -12.95 -19.06
CA SER A 289 -32.16 -14.25 -18.50
C SER A 289 -30.97 -14.96 -17.86
N ARG A 290 -29.79 -14.87 -18.47
CA ARG A 290 -28.56 -15.46 -17.96
C ARG A 290 -28.12 -14.80 -16.65
N GLU A 291 -28.13 -13.48 -16.59
CA GLU A 291 -27.79 -12.72 -15.39
C GLU A 291 -28.71 -13.10 -14.21
N HIS A 292 -30.03 -13.10 -14.44
CA HIS A 292 -31.00 -13.48 -13.41
C HIS A 292 -30.88 -14.96 -13.00
N PHE A 293 -30.76 -15.87 -13.98
CA PHE A 293 -30.65 -17.30 -13.73
C PHE A 293 -29.40 -17.67 -12.92
N LEU A 294 -28.23 -17.15 -13.32
CA LEU A 294 -26.99 -17.44 -12.63
C LEU A 294 -26.90 -16.73 -11.28
N GLY A 295 -27.42 -15.50 -11.18
CA GLY A 295 -27.47 -14.73 -9.93
C GLY A 295 -28.34 -15.38 -8.86
N ALA A 296 -29.51 -15.91 -9.23
CA ALA A 296 -30.43 -16.57 -8.30
C ALA A 296 -30.10 -18.06 -8.03
N GLY A 297 -29.47 -18.74 -8.99
CA GLY A 297 -29.23 -20.17 -8.89
C GLY A 297 -27.95 -20.57 -8.17
N LEU A 298 -26.98 -19.67 -8.08
CA LEU A 298 -25.65 -19.98 -7.58
C LEU A 298 -25.38 -19.29 -6.25
N LEU A 299 -24.61 -19.96 -5.40
CA LEU A 299 -24.15 -19.38 -4.14
C LEU A 299 -23.19 -18.23 -4.42
N GLY A 300 -23.38 -17.11 -3.74
CA GLY A 300 -22.45 -15.98 -3.85
C GLY A 300 -21.10 -16.25 -3.18
N ALA A 301 -20.18 -15.32 -3.39
CA ALA A 301 -18.80 -15.43 -2.95
C ALA A 301 -18.34 -14.15 -2.24
N GLY A 302 -17.38 -14.32 -1.33
CA GLY A 302 -16.74 -13.22 -0.64
C GLY A 302 -15.22 -13.36 -0.63
N ILE A 303 -14.52 -12.31 -0.21
CA ILE A 303 -13.06 -12.26 -0.13
C ILE A 303 -12.65 -12.04 1.32
N ARG A 304 -11.71 -12.85 1.79
CA ARG A 304 -11.02 -12.67 3.07
C ARG A 304 -9.61 -12.16 2.81
N VAL A 305 -9.24 -11.08 3.50
CA VAL A 305 -7.96 -10.41 3.40
C VAL A 305 -7.31 -10.32 4.78
N LEU A 306 -6.05 -10.72 4.88
CA LEU A 306 -5.27 -10.66 6.12
C LEU A 306 -3.93 -9.95 5.85
N SER A 307 -3.68 -8.86 6.58
CA SER A 307 -2.39 -8.17 6.56
C SER A 307 -1.48 -8.72 7.66
N ARG A 308 -0.28 -9.19 7.33
CA ARG A 308 0.69 -9.72 8.31
C ARG A 308 1.54 -8.59 8.90
N ASP A 309 1.49 -8.42 10.22
CA ASP A 309 2.36 -7.53 11.00
C ASP A 309 2.43 -6.05 10.59
N ARG A 310 1.54 -5.62 9.68
CA ARG A 310 1.48 -4.24 9.16
C ARG A 310 0.05 -3.72 9.17
N PHE A 311 -0.09 -2.48 9.63
CA PHE A 311 -1.32 -1.72 9.50
C PHE A 311 -1.35 -1.00 8.16
N ILE A 312 -2.49 -1.06 7.46
CA ILE A 312 -2.67 -0.45 6.15
C ILE A 312 -3.88 0.48 6.22
N ALA A 313 -3.63 1.77 6.02
CA ALA A 313 -4.66 2.81 6.06
C ALA A 313 -5.26 3.03 4.67
N LYS A 314 -6.60 3.05 4.58
CA LYS A 314 -7.37 3.28 3.34
C LYS A 314 -6.82 2.51 2.13
N PRO A 315 -6.66 1.18 2.24
CA PRO A 315 -6.22 0.37 1.13
C PRO A 315 -7.22 0.44 -0.03
N ARG A 316 -6.69 0.38 -1.25
CA ARG A 316 -7.44 0.03 -2.45
C ARG A 316 -6.85 -1.25 -3.01
N LEU A 317 -7.59 -2.35 -2.88
CA LEU A 317 -7.22 -3.68 -3.35
C LEU A 317 -8.08 -4.03 -4.56
N THR A 318 -7.44 -4.24 -5.71
CA THR A 318 -8.11 -4.76 -6.91
C THR A 318 -7.73 -6.21 -7.08
N LEU A 319 -8.71 -7.11 -7.17
CA LEU A 319 -8.55 -8.50 -7.55
C LEU A 319 -9.05 -8.68 -8.99
N THR A 320 -8.30 -9.41 -9.80
CA THR A 320 -8.66 -9.73 -11.18
C THR A 320 -8.72 -11.24 -11.32
N PHE A 321 -9.93 -11.78 -11.52
CA PHE A 321 -10.20 -13.18 -11.77
C PHE A 321 -10.11 -13.44 -13.27
N HIS A 322 -9.10 -14.20 -13.70
CA HIS A 322 -8.86 -14.42 -15.11
C HIS A 322 -9.82 -15.45 -15.71
N GLY A 323 -10.38 -15.15 -16.89
CA GLY A 323 -11.31 -16.06 -17.57
C GLY A 323 -12.61 -16.32 -16.78
N CYS A 324 -13.08 -15.33 -16.03
CA CYS A 324 -14.29 -15.40 -15.20
C CYS A 324 -15.27 -14.29 -15.54
N GLU A 325 -16.51 -14.48 -15.08
CA GLU A 325 -17.57 -13.48 -15.09
C GLU A 325 -18.21 -13.36 -13.71
N LEU A 326 -18.62 -12.15 -13.37
CA LEU A 326 -19.34 -11.79 -12.16
C LEU A 326 -20.79 -11.46 -12.50
N PHE A 327 -21.71 -11.97 -11.69
CA PHE A 327 -23.13 -11.64 -11.71
C PHE A 327 -23.55 -11.16 -10.33
N ASP A 328 -24.56 -10.30 -10.26
CA ASP A 328 -25.15 -9.93 -8.98
C ASP A 328 -25.77 -11.18 -8.34
N HIS A 329 -25.45 -11.43 -7.08
CA HIS A 329 -26.11 -12.50 -6.33
C HIS A 329 -27.55 -12.09 -6.07
N LEU A 330 -28.50 -13.00 -6.19
CA LEU A 330 -29.91 -12.77 -5.88
C LEU A 330 -30.34 -13.73 -4.78
N ASP A 331 -31.18 -13.25 -3.86
CA ASP A 331 -31.75 -14.13 -2.84
C ASP A 331 -32.67 -15.15 -3.50
N ALA A 332 -32.74 -16.36 -2.94
CA ALA A 332 -33.55 -17.44 -3.51
C ALA A 332 -35.05 -17.05 -3.63
N ASP A 333 -35.54 -16.20 -2.72
CA ASP A 333 -36.92 -15.68 -2.74
C ASP A 333 -37.17 -14.68 -3.89
N ASP A 334 -36.11 -14.14 -4.52
CA ASP A 334 -36.19 -13.24 -5.68
C ASP A 334 -36.14 -14.01 -7.03
N ALA A 335 -36.12 -15.35 -7.00
CA ALA A 335 -36.09 -16.18 -8.19
C ALA A 335 -37.41 -16.09 -8.99
N ASP A 336 -37.45 -15.16 -9.94
CA ASP A 336 -38.59 -14.98 -10.86
C ASP A 336 -38.40 -15.71 -12.20
N PHE A 337 -39.28 -16.69 -12.47
CA PHE A 337 -39.30 -17.45 -13.73
C PHE A 337 -39.57 -16.59 -14.97
N GLU A 338 -40.36 -15.51 -14.86
CA GLU A 338 -40.62 -14.60 -16.00
C GLU A 338 -39.40 -13.74 -16.33
N LYS A 339 -38.46 -13.55 -15.39
CA LYS A 339 -37.17 -12.89 -15.65
C LYS A 339 -36.13 -13.84 -16.22
N ALA A 340 -36.15 -15.10 -15.79
CA ALA A 340 -35.34 -16.16 -16.40
C ALA A 340 -35.86 -16.60 -17.78
N ALA A 341 -37.13 -16.33 -18.10
CA ALA A 341 -37.79 -16.69 -19.35
C ALA A 341 -38.68 -15.55 -19.86
N GLU A 342 -38.05 -14.48 -20.37
CA GLU A 342 -38.75 -13.24 -20.75
C GLU A 342 -40.00 -13.51 -21.63
N PRO A 343 -41.21 -13.10 -21.18
CA PRO A 343 -42.42 -13.32 -21.94
C PRO A 343 -42.54 -12.42 -23.17
N VAL A 344 -43.25 -12.90 -24.20
CA VAL A 344 -43.55 -12.10 -25.40
C VAL A 344 -44.43 -10.88 -25.06
N LEU A 345 -45.30 -11.01 -24.05
CA LEU A 345 -46.10 -9.93 -23.50
C LEU A 345 -45.98 -9.92 -21.98
N ARG A 346 -45.39 -8.85 -21.42
CA ARG A 346 -45.42 -8.65 -19.96
C ARG A 346 -46.85 -8.37 -19.50
N ARG A 347 -47.30 -9.08 -18.46
CA ARG A 347 -48.52 -8.70 -17.74
C ARG A 347 -48.33 -7.29 -17.17
N GLN A 348 -49.29 -6.40 -17.42
CA GLN A 348 -49.23 -5.05 -16.86
C GLN A 348 -49.39 -5.14 -15.34
N ASN A 349 -48.39 -4.63 -14.61
CA ASN A 349 -48.49 -4.47 -13.16
C ASN A 349 -49.56 -3.39 -12.85
N PRO A 350 -50.36 -3.49 -11.77
CA PRO A 350 -51.43 -2.54 -11.45
C PRO A 350 -50.96 -1.08 -11.28
N LEU A 351 -49.65 -0.88 -11.09
CA LEU A 351 -48.98 0.41 -10.90
C LEU A 351 -48.33 0.96 -12.19
N GLY A 352 -48.55 0.31 -13.33
CA GLY A 352 -48.04 0.71 -14.65
C GLY A 352 -46.77 -0.02 -15.09
N PRO A 353 -46.37 0.14 -16.36
CA PRO A 353 -45.15 -0.48 -16.89
C PRO A 353 -43.91 0.28 -16.40
N GLY A 354 -42.95 -0.42 -15.78
CA GLY A 354 -41.56 0.02 -15.80
C GLY A 354 -40.78 0.11 -14.48
N PHE A 355 -41.36 -0.21 -13.33
CA PHE A 355 -40.59 -0.25 -12.08
C PHE A 355 -40.49 -1.67 -11.54
N ASP A 356 -39.31 -2.26 -11.69
CA ASP A 356 -38.93 -3.53 -11.10
C ASP A 356 -38.16 -3.29 -9.81
N TYR A 357 -38.85 -3.39 -8.66
CA TYR A 357 -38.27 -3.10 -7.36
C TYR A 357 -37.17 -4.08 -6.96
N SER A 358 -37.14 -5.30 -7.51
CA SER A 358 -36.10 -6.29 -7.16
C SER A 358 -34.73 -5.96 -7.74
N THR A 359 -34.64 -4.98 -8.65
CA THR A 359 -33.35 -4.49 -9.19
C THR A 359 -32.71 -3.42 -8.31
N LEU A 360 -33.46 -2.89 -7.32
CA LEU A 360 -32.96 -1.87 -6.41
C LEU A 360 -32.33 -2.53 -5.18
N ARG A 361 -31.01 -2.73 -5.21
CA ARG A 361 -30.21 -3.06 -4.03
C ARG A 361 -29.72 -1.76 -3.36
N PRO A 362 -30.27 -1.34 -2.21
CA PRO A 362 -29.78 -0.17 -1.50
C PRO A 362 -28.45 -0.53 -0.81
N LEU A 363 -27.35 -0.45 -1.57
CA LEU A 363 -26.02 -0.50 -0.98
C LEU A 363 -25.78 0.79 -0.18
N PRO A 364 -25.20 0.71 1.04
CA PRO A 364 -24.74 1.88 1.75
C PRO A 364 -23.85 2.74 0.85
N ARG A 365 -23.95 4.08 0.97
CA ARG A 365 -23.18 5.02 0.14
C ARG A 365 -21.66 4.78 0.19
N ASP A 366 -21.18 4.19 1.29
CA ASP A 366 -19.78 3.90 1.57
C ASP A 366 -19.50 2.39 1.65
N TYR A 367 -20.26 1.57 0.90
CA TYR A 367 -20.03 0.14 0.84
C TYR A 367 -18.64 -0.17 0.25
N PRO A 368 -17.81 -1.00 0.89
CA PRO A 368 -16.39 -1.12 0.57
C PRO A 368 -16.09 -2.07 -0.59
N VAL A 369 -17.11 -2.60 -1.27
CA VAL A 369 -16.95 -3.60 -2.34
C VAL A 369 -17.61 -3.09 -3.61
N SER A 370 -16.93 -3.26 -4.74
CA SER A 370 -17.50 -3.01 -6.07
C SER A 370 -16.93 -4.03 -7.05
N TRP A 371 -17.72 -4.41 -8.05
CA TRP A 371 -17.33 -5.41 -9.03
C TRP A 371 -17.73 -5.00 -10.45
N SER A 372 -17.01 -5.53 -11.43
CA SER A 372 -17.32 -5.32 -12.85
C SER A 372 -16.66 -6.38 -13.74
N ASN A 373 -17.27 -6.69 -14.87
CA ASN A 373 -16.65 -7.51 -15.91
C ASN A 373 -15.82 -6.64 -16.86
N ARG A 374 -14.58 -7.06 -17.17
CA ARG A 374 -13.64 -6.35 -18.05
C ARG A 374 -13.07 -7.28 -19.11
N GLY A 375 -13.74 -7.32 -20.26
CA GLY A 375 -13.36 -8.24 -21.35
C GLY A 375 -13.54 -9.68 -20.88
N GLU A 376 -12.47 -10.48 -20.94
CA GLU A 376 -12.48 -11.88 -20.51
C GLU A 376 -12.32 -12.09 -18.99
N ASP A 377 -11.96 -11.02 -18.26
CA ASP A 377 -11.66 -11.09 -16.83
C ASP A 377 -12.74 -10.40 -16.00
N ALA A 378 -12.80 -10.75 -14.72
CA ALA A 378 -13.68 -10.10 -13.76
C ALA A 378 -12.88 -9.37 -12.69
N GLU A 379 -13.24 -8.11 -12.40
CA GLU A 379 -12.55 -7.28 -11.41
C GLU A 379 -13.43 -7.07 -10.17
N ILE A 380 -12.82 -7.25 -9.00
CA ILE A 380 -13.39 -6.93 -7.68
C ILE A 380 -12.49 -5.89 -7.03
N VAL A 381 -13.05 -4.74 -6.65
CA VAL A 381 -12.32 -3.66 -5.98
C VAL A 381 -12.83 -3.52 -4.56
N LEU A 382 -11.91 -3.70 -3.61
CA LEU A 382 -12.12 -3.56 -2.18
C LEU A 382 -11.50 -2.25 -1.67
N THR A 383 -12.29 -1.46 -0.97
CA THR A 383 -11.89 -0.19 -0.35
C THR A 383 -12.27 -0.12 1.13
N PRO A 384 -11.77 -1.01 1.99
CA PRO A 384 -12.03 -0.91 3.41
C PRO A 384 -11.32 0.31 4.02
N GLU A 385 -11.81 0.79 5.17
CA GLU A 385 -11.21 1.94 5.86
C GLU A 385 -9.77 1.63 6.33
N SER A 386 -9.53 0.39 6.78
CA SER A 386 -8.21 -0.08 7.17
C SER A 386 -8.11 -1.60 7.17
N LEU A 387 -6.89 -2.12 7.02
CA LEU A 387 -6.54 -3.51 7.34
C LEU A 387 -5.65 -3.50 8.58
N ARG A 388 -6.13 -4.15 9.65
CA ARG A 388 -5.40 -4.25 10.90
C ARG A 388 -4.38 -5.40 10.83
N PRO A 389 -3.22 -5.28 11.50
CA PRO A 389 -2.24 -6.36 11.54
C PRO A 389 -2.86 -7.61 12.17
N ASN A 390 -2.74 -8.74 11.47
CA ASN A 390 -3.14 -10.08 11.91
C ASN A 390 -4.63 -10.22 12.26
N ASP A 391 -5.47 -9.31 11.77
CA ASP A 391 -6.92 -9.33 11.96
C ASP A 391 -7.60 -9.48 10.57
N PRO A 392 -8.32 -10.58 10.31
CA PRO A 392 -8.90 -10.84 9.00
C PRO A 392 -10.08 -9.91 8.72
N TRP A 393 -10.05 -9.27 7.57
CA TRP A 393 -11.18 -8.52 7.02
C TRP A 393 -11.88 -9.37 5.97
N THR A 394 -13.21 -9.44 5.98
CA THR A 394 -13.99 -10.33 5.09
C THR A 394 -15.17 -9.56 4.49
N THR A 395 -15.45 -9.77 3.20
CA THR A 395 -16.67 -9.28 2.55
C THR A 395 -17.84 -10.21 2.80
N ASP A 396 -19.05 -9.70 2.60
CA ASP A 396 -20.25 -10.54 2.59
C ASP A 396 -20.25 -11.46 1.34
N GLN A 397 -21.11 -12.49 1.37
CA GLN A 397 -21.23 -13.50 0.30
C GLN A 397 -22.49 -13.31 -0.55
N ASP A 398 -23.22 -12.22 -0.35
CA ASP A 398 -24.49 -11.90 -1.01
C ASP A 398 -24.37 -10.77 -2.03
N ASP A 399 -23.14 -10.33 -2.33
CA ASP A 399 -22.84 -9.29 -3.32
C ASP A 399 -22.88 -9.84 -4.75
N TYR A 400 -22.07 -10.85 -5.04
CA TYR A 400 -21.85 -11.37 -6.39
C TYR A 400 -21.62 -12.88 -6.41
N VAL A 401 -21.82 -13.45 -7.60
CA VAL A 401 -21.50 -14.83 -7.96
C VAL A 401 -20.34 -14.81 -8.97
N ILE A 402 -19.38 -15.71 -8.79
CA ILE A 402 -18.24 -15.89 -9.72
C ILE A 402 -18.45 -17.15 -10.56
N VAL A 403 -18.42 -17.03 -11.89
CA VAL A 403 -18.56 -18.14 -12.84
C VAL A 403 -17.36 -18.18 -13.77
N ALA A 404 -16.73 -19.34 -13.92
CA ALA A 404 -15.66 -19.54 -14.90
C ALA A 404 -16.24 -19.58 -16.32
N ARG A 405 -15.59 -18.88 -17.26
CA ARG A 405 -15.99 -18.88 -18.69
C ARG A 405 -15.76 -20.23 -19.34
N ASP A 406 -14.69 -20.93 -18.96
CA ASP A 406 -14.39 -22.29 -19.41
C ASP A 406 -14.94 -23.33 -18.42
N PRO A 407 -15.96 -24.13 -18.78
CA PRO A 407 -16.49 -25.18 -17.92
C PRO A 407 -15.48 -26.30 -17.63
N GLY A 408 -14.39 -26.41 -18.42
CA GLY A 408 -13.29 -27.34 -18.21
C GLY A 408 -12.26 -26.89 -17.17
N ALA A 409 -12.25 -25.61 -16.78
CA ALA A 409 -11.18 -25.04 -15.95
C ALA A 409 -11.31 -25.47 -14.48
N GLY A 410 -10.49 -26.42 -14.03
CA GLY A 410 -10.46 -26.86 -12.62
C GLY A 410 -9.84 -25.85 -11.64
N LEU A 411 -9.12 -24.85 -12.16
CA LEU A 411 -8.42 -23.82 -11.40
C LEU A 411 -8.57 -22.48 -12.14
N VAL A 412 -8.65 -21.39 -11.38
CA VAL A 412 -8.67 -20.01 -11.88
C VAL A 412 -7.51 -19.25 -11.28
N GLU A 413 -6.79 -18.50 -12.11
CA GLU A 413 -5.74 -17.58 -11.68
C GLU A 413 -6.37 -16.24 -11.26
N VAL A 414 -5.92 -15.72 -10.13
CA VAL A 414 -6.37 -14.43 -9.60
C VAL A 414 -5.15 -13.59 -9.30
N SER A 415 -5.01 -12.46 -9.99
CA SER A 415 -4.00 -11.46 -9.67
C SER A 415 -4.58 -10.38 -8.77
N TRP A 416 -3.75 -9.77 -7.92
CA TRP A 416 -4.18 -8.66 -7.08
C TRP A 416 -3.16 -7.53 -7.03
N VAL A 417 -3.68 -6.32 -6.88
CA VAL A 417 -2.90 -5.09 -6.78
C VAL A 417 -3.42 -4.27 -5.60
N LEU A 418 -2.52 -3.84 -4.72
CA LEU A 418 -2.82 -3.06 -3.53
C LEU A 418 -2.04 -1.75 -3.51
N THR A 419 -2.76 -0.65 -3.27
CA THR A 419 -2.21 0.67 -2.94
C THR A 419 -2.73 1.13 -1.59
N GLU A 420 -1.93 1.91 -0.85
CA GLU A 420 -2.35 2.50 0.44
C GLU A 420 -2.09 4.02 0.45
N ASP A 421 -2.76 4.71 1.37
CA ASP A 421 -2.57 6.16 1.53
C ASP A 421 -1.18 6.50 2.12
N GLY A 422 -0.52 7.49 1.54
CA GLY A 422 0.81 7.95 1.96
C GLY A 422 1.93 6.91 1.76
N ASN A 423 1.86 6.09 0.72
CA ASN A 423 2.94 5.21 0.27
C ASN A 423 2.89 5.08 -1.26
N ASP A 424 3.96 5.47 -1.93
CA ASP A 424 4.04 5.45 -3.40
C ASP A 424 4.34 4.05 -3.97
N THR A 425 4.55 3.05 -3.11
CA THR A 425 4.81 1.67 -3.54
C THR A 425 3.52 0.89 -3.76
N VAL A 426 3.48 0.15 -4.87
CA VAL A 426 2.38 -0.76 -5.23
C VAL A 426 2.78 -2.17 -4.80
N ALA A 427 1.90 -2.85 -4.05
CA ALA A 427 2.07 -4.27 -3.74
C ALA A 427 1.23 -5.10 -4.72
N THR A 428 1.76 -6.26 -5.13
CA THR A 428 1.10 -7.16 -6.08
C THR A 428 1.31 -8.60 -5.65
N GLY A 429 0.42 -9.48 -6.08
CA GLY A 429 0.57 -10.92 -5.92
C GLY A 429 -0.46 -11.70 -6.72
N GLU A 430 -0.34 -13.02 -6.64
CA GLU A 430 -1.16 -13.97 -7.41
C GLU A 430 -1.59 -15.11 -6.49
N ILE A 431 -2.82 -15.59 -6.68
CA ILE A 431 -3.36 -16.77 -6.02
C ILE A 431 -4.08 -17.64 -7.05
N THR A 432 -4.17 -18.95 -6.79
CA THR A 432 -4.94 -19.88 -7.60
C THR A 432 -6.12 -20.39 -6.80
N VAL A 433 -7.31 -20.34 -7.39
CA VAL A 433 -8.56 -20.73 -6.73
C VAL A 433 -9.16 -21.95 -7.43
N PRO A 434 -9.52 -23.01 -6.69
CA PRO A 434 -10.21 -24.16 -7.27
C PRO A 434 -11.65 -23.83 -7.63
N THR A 435 -12.10 -24.37 -8.77
CA THR A 435 -13.49 -24.28 -9.21
C THR A 435 -14.32 -25.44 -8.65
N LYS A 436 -15.63 -25.23 -8.49
CA LYS A 436 -16.57 -26.26 -8.04
C LYS A 436 -16.77 -27.33 -9.13
N GLU A 437 -17.43 -28.44 -8.79
CA GLU A 437 -17.89 -29.43 -9.76
C GLU A 437 -18.77 -28.79 -10.84
N LEU A 438 -18.71 -29.37 -12.04
CA LEU A 438 -19.47 -28.91 -13.20
C LEU A 438 -20.97 -29.15 -12.98
N ILE A 439 -21.78 -28.10 -13.14
CA ILE A 439 -23.23 -28.14 -13.00
C ILE A 439 -23.86 -28.08 -14.39
N ASP A 440 -24.84 -28.94 -14.68
CA ASP A 440 -25.66 -28.82 -15.89
C ASP A 440 -26.73 -27.73 -15.70
N ALA A 441 -26.81 -26.77 -16.62
CA ALA A 441 -27.75 -25.66 -16.52
C ALA A 441 -29.22 -26.11 -16.44
N ALA A 442 -29.62 -27.22 -17.06
CA ALA A 442 -31.00 -27.68 -17.01
C ALA A 442 -31.36 -28.22 -15.63
N ASP A 443 -30.43 -28.87 -14.95
CA ASP A 443 -30.64 -29.36 -13.58
C ASP A 443 -30.62 -28.22 -12.57
N LEU A 444 -29.72 -27.24 -12.75
CA LEU A 444 -29.74 -26.00 -11.97
C LEU A 444 -31.08 -25.27 -12.13
N PHE A 445 -31.54 -25.08 -13.37
CA PHE A 445 -32.80 -24.42 -13.66
C PHE A 445 -33.98 -25.10 -12.97
N LYS A 446 -34.04 -26.44 -13.01
CA LYS A 446 -35.09 -27.18 -12.28
C LYS A 446 -35.02 -26.92 -10.78
N SER A 447 -33.83 -26.96 -10.20
CA SER A 447 -33.67 -26.77 -8.75
C SER A 447 -34.09 -25.39 -8.25
N VAL A 448 -33.98 -24.36 -9.10
CA VAL A 448 -34.31 -22.97 -8.75
C VAL A 448 -35.79 -22.68 -8.96
N PHE A 449 -36.41 -23.21 -10.03
CA PHE A 449 -37.74 -22.78 -10.47
C PHE A 449 -38.84 -23.87 -10.40
N SER A 450 -38.54 -25.10 -9.96
CA SER A 450 -39.52 -26.21 -9.97
C SER A 450 -40.29 -26.42 -8.66
N ASP A 451 -40.23 -25.51 -7.70
CA ASP A 451 -40.96 -25.63 -6.42
C ASP A 451 -42.32 -24.88 -6.39
N GLU A 452 -42.87 -24.45 -7.53
CA GLU A 452 -44.24 -23.90 -7.63
C GLU A 452 -45.11 -24.53 -8.74
N GLU A 453 -45.27 -25.86 -8.75
CA GLU A 453 -46.47 -26.50 -9.35
C GLU A 453 -47.30 -27.29 -8.33
#